data_AF-A0A164F8W1-F1
#
_entry.id   AF-A0A164F8W1-F1
#
_cell.length_a   1.000
_cell.length_b   1.000
_cell.length_c   1.000
_cell.angle_alpha   90.00
_cell.angle_beta   90.00
_cell.angle_gamma   90.00
#
_symmetry.space_group_name_H-M   'P 1'
#
loop_
_entity.id
_entity.type
_entity.pdbx_description
1 polymer ?
#
loop_
_entity_poly.entity_id
_entity_poly.type
_entity_poly.pdbx_seq_one_letter_code
_entity_poly.pdbx_strand_id
1 'polypeptide(L)' 'MEEEIKYNIEVDCSTLESAAKEIRALKGLLATMFVCLDQDMKGVVIHQLSQIDDEYNQKNLEMLKQIQHIHNRP' A
#
# COMPACT_ATOMS: atom_id res chain seq x y z
N MET A 1 8.68 -17.21 -16.44
CA MET A 1 8.79 -15.75 -16.61
C MET A 1 7.43 -15.23 -16.22
N GLU A 2 7.29 -14.68 -15.02
CA GLU A 2 6.02 -14.10 -14.59
C GLU A 2 5.77 -12.84 -15.43
N GLU A 3 4.59 -12.73 -16.03
CA GLU A 3 4.21 -11.54 -16.79
C GLU A 3 4.07 -10.37 -15.81
N GLU A 4 4.84 -9.30 -16.04
CA GLU A 4 4.72 -8.06 -15.28
C GLU A 4 3.36 -7.42 -15.61
N ILE A 5 2.43 -7.45 -14.65
CA ILE A 5 1.13 -6.79 -14.80
C ILE A 5 1.31 -5.29 -14.55
N LYS A 6 1.04 -4.47 -15.57
CA LYS A 6 1.06 -3.00 -15.47
C LYS A 6 -0.36 -2.47 -15.30
N TYR A 7 -0.55 -1.67 -14.26
CA TYR A 7 -1.79 -0.94 -14.02
C TYR A 7 -1.59 0.54 -14.35
N ASN A 8 -2.34 1.05 -15.33
CA ASN A 8 -2.43 2.48 -15.58
C ASN A 8 -3.55 3.05 -14.71
N ILE A 9 -3.21 3.96 -13.80
CA ILE A 9 -4.17 4.63 -12.91
C ILE A 9 -4.21 6.10 -13.31
N GLU A 10 -5.38 6.57 -13.74
CA GLU A 10 -5.65 8.00 -13.92
C GLU A 10 -6.13 8.59 -12.60
N VAL A 11 -5.54 9.71 -12.19
CA VAL A 11 -5.87 10.39 -10.92
C VAL A 11 -6.13 11.87 -11.17
N ASP A 12 -7.20 12.41 -10.58
CA ASP A 12 -7.47 13.84 -10.63
C ASP A 12 -6.78 14.58 -9.47
N CYS A 13 -5.65 15.20 -9.77
CA CYS A 13 -4.90 16.05 -8.85
C CYS A 13 -5.05 17.55 -9.17
N SER A 14 -6.12 17.96 -9.87
CA SER A 14 -6.34 19.36 -10.27
C SER A 14 -6.61 20.31 -9.10
N THR A 15 -7.10 19.79 -7.97
CA THR A 15 -7.33 20.56 -6.74
C THR A 15 -6.74 19.84 -5.52
N LEU A 16 -6.54 20.56 -4.42
CA LEU A 16 -6.12 19.94 -3.15
C LEU A 16 -7.17 18.95 -2.64
N GLU A 17 -8.45 19.23 -2.83
CA GLU A 17 -9.53 18.33 -2.41
C GLU A 17 -9.55 17.04 -3.24
N SER A 18 -9.41 17.14 -4.57
CA SER A 18 -9.36 15.97 -5.45
C SER A 18 -8.11 15.13 -5.17
N ALA A 19 -6.93 15.75 -5.05
CA ALA A 19 -5.69 15.06 -4.70
C ALA A 19 -5.80 14.32 -3.35
N ALA A 20 -6.42 14.92 -2.33
CA ALA A 20 -6.63 14.27 -1.04
C ALA A 20 -7.55 13.04 -1.12
N LYS A 21 -8.57 13.07 -1.99
CA LYS A 21 -9.45 11.92 -2.25
C LYS A 21 -8.68 10.79 -2.94
N GLU A 22 -7.89 11.11 -3.96
CA GLU A 22 -7.08 10.12 -4.69
C GLU A 22 -6.02 9.47 -3.78
N ILE A 23 -5.34 10.25 -2.93
CA ILE A 23 -4.40 9.71 -1.93
C ILE A 23 -5.10 8.73 -0.99
N ARG A 24 -6.33 9.03 -0.56
CA ARG A 24 -7.11 8.12 0.29
C ARG A 24 -7.46 6.82 -0.45
N ALA A 25 -7.86 6.91 -1.72
CA ALA A 25 -8.17 5.74 -2.54
C ALA A 25 -6.94 4.85 -2.74
N LEU A 26 -5.78 5.45 -3.06
CA LEU A 26 -4.51 4.73 -3.21
C LEU A 26 -4.09 4.03 -1.91
N LYS A 27 -4.26 4.66 -0.75
CA LYS A 27 -4.02 4.02 0.56
C LYS A 27 -4.93 2.80 0.78
N GLY A 28 -6.20 2.90 0.40
CA GLY A 28 -7.14 1.78 0.47
C GLY A 28 -6.77 0.61 -0.45
N LEU A 29 -6.34 0.90 -1.67
CA LEU A 29 -5.84 -0.10 -2.63
C LEU A 29 -4.59 -0.79 -2.09
N LEU A 30 -3.62 -0.03 -1.58
CA LEU A 30 -2.40 -0.57 -0.97
C LEU A 30 -2.75 -1.51 0.20
N ALA A 31 -3.65 -1.09 1.10
CA ALA A 31 -4.08 -1.92 2.21
C ALA A 31 -4.76 -3.23 1.74
N THR A 32 -5.59 -3.14 0.71
CA THR A 32 -6.28 -4.31 0.13
C THR A 32 -5.29 -5.31 -0.46
N MET A 33 -4.35 -4.84 -1.28
CA MET A 33 -3.29 -5.67 -1.85
C MET A 33 -2.44 -6.31 -0.75
N PHE A 34 -2.08 -5.53 0.27
CA PHE A 34 -1.28 -6.01 1.38
C PHE A 34 -1.99 -7.09 2.20
N VAL A 35 -3.29 -6.94 2.49
CA VAL A 35 -4.05 -7.94 3.25
C VAL A 35 -4.16 -9.28 2.52
N CYS A 36 -4.15 -9.28 1.18
CA CYS A 36 -4.14 -10.49 0.35
C CYS A 36 -2.82 -11.28 0.41
N LEU A 37 -1.72 -10.67 0.85
CA LEU A 37 -0.43 -11.36 1.00
C LEU A 37 -0.47 -12.34 2.19
N ASP A 38 0.29 -13.43 2.10
CA ASP A 38 0.59 -14.27 3.26
C ASP A 38 1.48 -13.54 4.27
N GLN A 39 1.64 -14.11 5.47
CA GLN A 39 2.34 -13.46 6.58
C GLN A 39 3.84 -13.28 6.32
N ASP A 40 4.47 -14.22 5.60
CA ASP A 40 5.89 -14.15 5.31
C ASP A 40 6.15 -13.02 4.31
N MET A 41 5.32 -12.93 3.25
CA MET A 41 5.36 -11.83 2.29
C MET A 41 5.07 -10.48 2.94
N LYS A 42 4.08 -10.39 3.84
CA LYS A 42 3.83 -9.16 4.62
C LYS A 42 5.06 -8.75 5.43
N GLY A 43 5.73 -9.70 6.07
CA GLY A 43 6.97 -9.47 6.80
C GLY A 43 8.09 -8.93 5.92
N VAL A 44 8.26 -9.50 4.72
CA VAL A 44 9.24 -9.04 3.73
C VAL A 44 8.95 -7.60 3.30
N VAL A 45 7.69 -7.29 2.96
CA VAL A 45 7.29 -5.92 2.55
C VAL A 45 7.54 -4.91 3.68
N ILE A 46 7.14 -5.22 4.91
CA ILE A 46 7.39 -4.35 6.08
C ILE A 46 8.90 -4.13 6.29
N HIS A 47 9.69 -5.20 6.20
CA HIS A 47 11.14 -5.10 6.37
C HIS A 47 11.78 -4.23 5.29
N GLN A 48 11.44 -4.44 4.01
CA GLN A 48 11.97 -3.64 2.91
C GLN A 48 11.59 -2.15 3.04
N LEU A 49 10.32 -1.86 3.37
CA LEU A 49 9.88 -0.50 3.60
C LEU A 49 10.60 0.13 4.80
N SER A 50 10.89 -0.62 5.87
CA SER A 50 11.60 -0.07 7.04
C SER A 50 13.03 0.41 6.77
N GLN A 51 13.64 0.02 5.64
CA GLN A 51 14.99 0.44 5.25
C GLN A 51 15.00 1.74 4.44
N ILE A 52 13.84 2.28 4.07
CA ILE A 52 13.71 3.51 3.29
C ILE A 52 13.48 4.68 4.26
N ASP A 53 14.47 5.57 4.34
CA ASP A 53 14.41 6.78 5.18
C ASP A 53 13.66 7.91 4.48
N ASP A 54 12.32 7.82 4.51
CA ASP A 54 11.39 8.80 3.95
C ASP A 54 10.15 8.94 4.87
N GLU A 55 9.73 10.19 5.14
CA GLU A 55 8.63 10.48 6.07
C GLU A 55 7.29 9.90 5.59
N TYR A 56 7.03 9.93 4.27
CA TYR A 56 5.80 9.37 3.70
C TYR A 56 5.81 7.84 3.79
N ASN A 57 6.98 7.23 3.60
CA ASN A 57 7.18 5.82 3.79
C ASN A 57 6.96 5.37 5.24
N GLN A 58 7.41 6.14 6.23
CA GLN A 58 7.14 5.85 7.65
C GLN A 58 5.63 5.78 7.95
N LYS A 59 4.84 6.72 7.42
CA LYS A 59 3.37 6.73 7.58
C LYS A 59 2.71 5.52 6.91
N ASN A 60 3.21 5.09 5.75
CA ASN A 60 2.72 3.87 5.10
C ASN A 60 3.09 2.63 5.92
N LEU A 61 4.30 2.56 6.46
CA LEU A 61 4.77 1.46 7.30
C LEU A 61 3.91 1.27 8.56
N GLU A 62 3.56 2.37 9.24
CA GLU A 62 2.67 2.33 10.40
C GLU A 62 1.30 1.74 10.05
N MET A 63 0.71 2.20 8.94
CA MET A 63 -0.56 1.68 8.45
C MET A 63 -0.48 0.17 8.15
N LEU A 64 0.56 -0.28 7.44
CA LEU A 64 0.72 -1.69 7.08
C LEU A 64 0.93 -2.58 8.33
N LYS A 65 1.71 -2.13 9.31
CA LYS A 65 1.89 -2.84 10.60
C LYS A 65 0.57 -3.03 11.35
N GLN A 66 -0.34 -2.05 11.32
CA GLN A 66 -1.65 -2.17 11.98
C GLN A 66 -2.51 -3.26 11.36
N ILE A 67 -2.38 -3.49 10.05
CA ILE A 67 -3.17 -4.47 9.31
C ILE A 67 -2.41 -5.76 8.99
N GLN A 68 -1.18 -5.93 9.49
CA GLN A 68 -0.33 -7.09 9.18
C GLN A 68 -0.99 -8.43 9.56
N HIS A 69 -1.72 -8.46 10.68
CA HIS A 69 -2.38 -9.67 11.17
C HIS A 69 -3.77 -9.87 10.56
N ILE A 70 -4.25 -8.95 9.72
CA ILE A 70 -5.50 -9.12 9.01
C ILE A 70 -5.27 -10.09 7.86
N HIS A 71 -6.13 -11.09 7.77
CA HIS A 71 -6.18 -12.03 6.67
C HIS A 71 -7.52 -11.88 5.97
N ASN A 72 -7.51 -11.84 4.64
CA ASN A 72 -8.74 -12.12 3.91
C ASN A 72 -9.10 -13.59 4.15
N ARG A 73 -10.08 -13.82 5.01
CA ARG A 73 -10.81 -15.09 5.00
C ARG A 73 -11.64 -15.09 3.72
N PRO A 74 -11.52 -16.11 2.84
CA PRO A 74 -12.51 -16.32 1.79
C PRO A 74 -13.91 -16.55 2.40
#